data_AF-A0A9E0IF58-F1
#
_entry.id   AF-A0A9E0IF58-F1
#
_cell.length_a   1.000
_cell.length_b   1.000
_cell.length_c   1.000
_cell.angle_alpha   90.00
_cell.angle_beta   90.00
_cell.angle_gamma   90.00
#
_symmetry.space_group_name_H-M   'P 1'
#
loop_
_entity.id
_entity.type
_entity.pdbx_description
1 polymer ?
#
loop_
_entity_poly.entity_id
_entity_poly.type
_entity_poly.pdbx_seq_one_letter_code
_entity_poly.pdbx_strand_id
1 'polypeptide(L)'
;DMAGGFAVIKDLAKTTVFRLARWRNAHDPYGTGLAPIPERIITRPPSAELRPDQTDQDSLPPYEVLDAILERYMENDDSIESLVAAGYAAADVERVTRLIKINEYKRRQAPIGIRVTHRSFGKDWRYPITNRFRA
;
A
#
# COMPACT_ATOMS: atom_id res chain seq x y z
N ASP A 1 -0.36 -7.37 -12.72
CA ASP A 1 0.78 -7.47 -11.77
C ASP A 1 0.61 -8.61 -10.76
N MET A 2 -0.60 -8.96 -10.34
CA MET A 2 -0.84 -9.93 -9.26
C MET A 2 -0.48 -11.40 -9.58
N ALA A 3 -0.27 -11.76 -10.85
CA ALA A 3 0.12 -13.11 -11.22
C ALA A 3 1.60 -13.37 -10.84
N GLY A 4 1.83 -14.34 -9.96
CA GLY A 4 3.17 -14.72 -9.51
C GLY A 4 3.11 -15.82 -8.44
N GLY A 5 4.24 -16.48 -8.15
CA GLY A 5 4.31 -17.55 -7.13
C GLY A 5 4.50 -17.04 -5.70
N PHE A 6 5.10 -15.85 -5.54
CA PHE A 6 5.40 -15.25 -4.24
C PHE A 6 5.50 -13.72 -4.37
N ALA A 7 4.82 -12.96 -3.51
CA ALA A 7 4.86 -11.50 -3.50
C ALA A 7 5.75 -10.98 -2.37
N VAL A 8 7.02 -10.69 -2.71
CA VAL A 8 8.09 -10.33 -1.76
C VAL A 8 7.76 -9.07 -0.94
N ILE A 9 7.19 -8.05 -1.57
CA ILE A 9 6.89 -6.75 -0.96
C ILE A 9 5.39 -6.55 -0.67
N LYS A 10 4.62 -7.64 -0.56
CA LYS A 10 3.15 -7.60 -0.43
C LYS A 10 2.67 -6.78 0.78
N ASP A 11 3.41 -6.83 1.87
CA ASP A 11 3.04 -6.24 3.16
C ASP A 11 3.82 -4.95 3.45
N LEU A 12 4.32 -4.29 2.41
CA LEU A 12 5.01 -3.01 2.51
C LEU A 12 4.16 -1.90 1.90
N ALA A 13 3.86 -0.89 2.70
CA ALA A 13 3.32 0.38 2.23
C ALA A 13 4.29 1.06 1.25
N LYS A 14 3.77 1.90 0.35
CA LYS A 14 4.57 2.46 -0.76
C LYS A 14 5.68 3.36 -0.24
N THR A 15 5.38 4.19 0.76
CA THR A 15 6.35 5.04 1.47
C THR A 15 7.48 4.21 2.09
N THR A 16 7.16 3.05 2.67
CA THR A 16 8.15 2.11 3.21
C THR A 16 9.03 1.49 2.12
N VAL A 17 8.47 1.16 0.95
CA VAL A 17 9.28 0.69 -0.19
C VAL A 17 10.32 1.74 -0.60
N PHE A 18 9.94 3.01 -0.70
CA PHE A 18 10.87 4.09 -1.01
C PHE A 18 11.94 4.28 0.09
N ARG A 19 11.56 4.19 1.37
CA ARG A 19 12.52 4.23 2.48
C ARG A 19 13.53 3.09 2.41
N LEU A 20 13.07 1.86 2.14
CA LEU A 20 13.92 0.68 2.02
C LEU A 20 14.84 0.77 0.79
N ALA A 21 14.36 1.31 -0.33
CA ALA A 21 15.19 1.53 -1.51
C ALA A 21 16.35 2.50 -1.21
N ARG A 22 16.07 3.63 -0.55
CA ARG A 22 17.11 4.58 -0.11
C ARG A 22 18.08 3.94 0.89
N TRP A 23 17.54 3.20 1.86
CA TRP A 23 18.37 2.47 2.83
C TRP A 23 19.29 1.46 2.13
N ARG A 24 18.77 0.64 1.21
CA ARG A 24 19.59 -0.34 0.46
C ARG A 24 20.62 0.35 -0.44
N ASN A 25 20.37 1.53 -0.97
CA ASN A 25 21.40 2.24 -1.73
C ASN A 25 22.53 2.80 -0.84
N ALA A 26 22.20 3.21 0.39
CA ALA A 26 23.17 3.73 1.35
C ALA A 26 23.96 2.63 2.09
N HIS A 27 23.52 1.38 2.05
CA HIS A 27 24.13 0.27 2.78
C HIS A 27 24.33 -0.95 1.87
N ASP A 28 25.45 -1.64 1.99
CA ASP A 28 25.66 -2.95 1.34
C ASP A 28 25.78 -4.08 2.39
N PRO A 29 24.69 -4.41 3.10
CA PRO A 29 24.72 -5.38 4.19
C PRO A 29 25.06 -6.81 3.73
N TYR A 30 25.03 -7.08 2.41
CA TYR A 30 25.20 -8.42 1.86
C TYR A 30 26.36 -8.52 0.84
N GLY A 31 27.16 -7.46 0.67
CA GLY A 31 28.26 -7.47 -0.31
C GLY A 31 27.79 -7.63 -1.75
N THR A 32 26.57 -7.16 -2.06
CA THR A 32 25.90 -7.34 -3.36
C THR A 32 26.05 -6.14 -4.29
N GLY A 33 26.87 -5.16 -3.89
CA GLY A 33 27.18 -3.98 -4.68
C GLY A 33 26.60 -2.70 -4.08
N LEU A 34 27.29 -1.60 -4.40
CA LEU A 34 26.93 -0.24 -4.00
C LEU A 34 25.79 0.29 -4.88
N ALA A 35 24.81 0.95 -4.25
CA ALA A 35 23.71 1.63 -4.92
C ALA A 35 23.05 0.84 -6.08
N PRO A 36 22.56 -0.40 -5.84
CA PRO A 36 22.04 -1.26 -6.91
C PRO A 36 20.74 -0.74 -7.55
N ILE A 37 20.02 0.18 -6.90
CA ILE A 37 18.77 0.74 -7.41
C ILE A 37 19.07 2.11 -8.05
N PRO A 38 18.88 2.29 -9.36
CA PRO A 38 19.11 3.58 -10.01
C PRO A 38 18.30 4.71 -9.37
N GLU A 39 18.95 5.85 -9.07
CA GLU A 39 18.31 6.98 -8.38
C GLU A 39 17.07 7.50 -9.12
N ARG A 40 17.10 7.50 -10.45
CA ARG A 40 15.95 7.88 -11.30
C ARG A 40 14.68 7.07 -11.04
N ILE A 41 14.79 5.85 -10.49
CA ILE A 41 13.62 5.01 -10.15
C ILE A 41 13.04 5.45 -8.79
N ILE A 42 13.88 5.97 -7.89
CA ILE A 42 13.49 6.42 -6.56
C ILE A 42 12.90 7.84 -6.61
N THR A 43 13.44 8.72 -7.46
CA THR A 43 13.02 10.12 -7.56
C THR A 43 11.86 10.36 -8.52
N ARG A 44 11.57 9.40 -9.41
CA ARG A 44 10.41 9.48 -10.29
C ARG A 44 9.12 9.52 -9.45
N PRO A 45 8.15 10.39 -9.78
CA PRO A 45 6.84 10.35 -9.17
C PRO A 45 6.24 8.94 -9.27
N PRO A 46 5.65 8.41 -8.17
CA PRO A 46 5.03 7.11 -8.21
C PRO A 46 3.82 7.13 -9.15
N SER A 47 3.75 6.13 -10.04
CA SER A 47 2.70 5.99 -11.05
C SER A 47 2.43 4.49 -11.31
N ALA A 48 1.16 4.08 -11.38
CA ALA A 48 0.75 2.70 -11.71
C ALA A 48 0.61 2.43 -13.22
N GLU A 49 1.19 3.27 -14.07
CA GLU A 49 1.02 3.20 -15.52
C GLU A 49 1.30 1.82 -16.11
N LEU A 50 0.21 1.16 -16.55
CA LEU A 50 0.20 0.15 -17.61
C LEU A 50 0.07 0.81 -19.01
N ARG A 51 -0.02 2.14 -19.10
CA ARG A 51 -0.11 2.96 -20.33
C ARG A 51 0.52 4.35 -20.13
N PRO A 52 1.01 5.01 -21.19
CA PRO A 52 1.57 6.37 -21.09
C PRO A 52 0.55 7.36 -20.49
N ASP A 53 1.02 8.21 -19.57
CA ASP A 53 0.32 9.38 -18.98
C ASP A 53 -0.78 9.08 -17.94
N GLN A 54 -0.93 7.82 -17.49
CA GLN A 54 -1.95 7.45 -16.50
C GLN A 54 -1.45 7.49 -15.03
N THR A 55 -1.44 8.65 -14.38
CA THR A 55 -0.98 8.73 -12.98
C THR A 55 -2.00 8.17 -11.97
N ASP A 56 -1.54 7.44 -10.93
CA ASP A 56 -2.39 7.02 -9.80
C ASP A 56 -3.05 8.20 -9.06
N GLN A 57 -2.43 9.37 -9.19
CA GLN A 57 -2.84 10.61 -8.52
C GLN A 57 -4.15 11.18 -9.04
N ASP A 58 -4.67 10.70 -10.18
CA ASP A 58 -6.00 11.09 -10.66
C ASP A 58 -7.13 10.55 -9.77
N SER A 59 -6.85 9.54 -8.93
CA SER A 59 -7.90 8.84 -8.17
C SER A 59 -7.57 8.54 -6.71
N LEU A 60 -6.32 8.74 -6.28
CA LEU A 60 -5.85 8.47 -4.93
C LEU A 60 -5.23 9.72 -4.29
N PRO A 61 -5.34 9.90 -2.97
CA PRO A 61 -4.56 10.91 -2.27
C PRO A 61 -3.05 10.61 -2.38
N PRO A 62 -2.16 11.58 -2.06
CA PRO A 62 -0.73 11.34 -1.98
C PRO A 62 -0.39 10.12 -1.13
N TYR A 63 0.66 9.37 -1.48
CA TYR A 63 0.98 8.11 -0.80
C TYR A 63 1.23 8.28 0.70
N GLU A 64 1.74 9.42 1.12
CA GLU A 64 1.91 9.76 2.53
C GLU A 64 0.57 9.77 3.29
N VAL A 65 -0.48 10.29 2.65
CA VAL A 65 -1.84 10.32 3.20
C VAL A 65 -2.50 8.94 3.07
N LEU A 66 -2.36 8.30 1.90
CA LEU A 66 -2.91 6.97 1.64
C LEU A 66 -2.38 5.93 2.62
N ASP A 67 -1.06 5.85 2.78
CA ASP A 67 -0.40 4.87 3.64
C ASP A 67 -0.77 5.13 5.11
N ALA A 68 -0.87 6.39 5.54
CA ALA A 68 -1.28 6.72 6.91
C ALA A 68 -2.74 6.35 7.20
N ILE A 69 -3.65 6.54 6.23
CA ILE A 69 -5.04 6.07 6.34
C ILE A 69 -5.07 4.53 6.36
N LEU A 70 -4.29 3.86 5.51
CA LEU A 70 -4.19 2.41 5.47
C LEU A 70 -3.71 1.83 6.81
N GLU A 71 -2.62 2.35 7.35
CA GLU A 71 -2.07 1.91 8.64
C GLU A 71 -3.12 2.03 9.74
N ARG A 72 -3.76 3.20 9.86
CA ARG A 72 -4.73 3.44 10.93
C ARG A 72 -6.02 2.62 10.76
N TYR A 73 -6.58 2.59 9.56
CA TYR A 73 -7.83 1.87 9.30
C TYR A 73 -7.63 0.34 9.28
N MET A 74 -6.61 -0.14 8.55
CA MET A 74 -6.38 -1.57 8.34
C MET A 74 -5.57 -2.19 9.46
N GLU A 75 -4.53 -1.53 9.95
CA GLU A 75 -3.64 -2.16 10.93
C GLU A 75 -4.10 -1.89 12.36
N ASN A 76 -4.69 -0.71 12.63
CA ASN A 76 -5.05 -0.27 13.97
C ASN A 76 -6.58 -0.27 14.27
N ASP A 77 -7.42 -0.69 13.33
CA ASP A 77 -8.90 -0.71 13.48
C ASP A 77 -9.53 0.65 13.83
N ASP A 78 -8.89 1.76 13.47
CA ASP A 78 -9.46 3.10 13.66
C ASP A 78 -10.74 3.27 12.82
N SER A 79 -11.76 3.88 13.43
CA SER A 79 -13.01 4.19 12.74
C SER A 79 -12.84 5.32 11.72
N ILE A 80 -13.78 5.41 10.75
CA ILE A 80 -13.81 6.51 9.77
C ILE A 80 -13.90 7.86 10.49
N GLU A 81 -14.73 7.96 11.53
CA GLU A 81 -14.89 9.17 12.33
C GLU A 81 -13.59 9.55 13.04
N SER A 82 -12.85 8.57 13.56
CA SER A 82 -11.57 8.79 14.24
C SER A 82 -10.50 9.31 13.29
N LEU A 83 -10.49 8.82 12.04
CA LEU A 83 -9.61 9.31 10.99
C LEU A 83 -9.94 10.76 10.61
N VAL A 84 -11.22 11.07 10.40
CA VAL A 84 -11.66 12.43 10.08
C VAL A 84 -11.35 13.39 11.24
N ALA A 85 -11.62 12.98 12.48
CA ALA A 85 -11.30 13.77 13.67
C ALA A 85 -9.79 14.03 13.84
N ALA A 86 -8.95 13.12 13.34
CA ALA A 86 -7.50 13.29 13.33
C ALA A 86 -6.98 14.18 12.19
N GLY A 87 -7.86 14.77 11.38
CA GLY A 87 -7.52 15.78 10.38
C GLY A 87 -7.35 15.26 8.95
N TYR A 88 -7.65 13.98 8.68
CA TYR A 88 -7.71 13.48 7.30
C TYR A 88 -8.97 14.01 6.60
N ALA A 89 -8.86 14.39 5.33
CA ALA A 89 -10.01 14.83 4.55
C ALA A 89 -11.04 13.69 4.43
N ALA A 90 -12.30 13.97 4.77
CA ALA A 90 -13.36 12.96 4.72
C ALA A 90 -13.47 12.28 3.34
N ALA A 91 -13.32 13.06 2.27
CA ALA A 91 -13.33 12.56 0.91
C ALA A 91 -12.22 11.53 0.64
N ASP A 92 -11.04 11.67 1.25
CA ASP A 92 -9.94 10.74 1.10
C ASP A 92 -10.16 9.49 1.94
N VAL A 93 -10.60 9.64 3.19
CA VAL A 93 -10.93 8.50 4.08
C VAL A 93 -12.02 7.62 3.45
N GLU A 94 -13.12 8.21 2.99
CA GLU A 94 -14.20 7.50 2.32
C GLU A 94 -13.72 6.78 1.06
N ARG A 95 -12.87 7.43 0.26
CA ARG A 95 -12.36 6.85 -0.98
C ARG A 95 -11.45 5.68 -0.70
N VAL A 96 -10.49 5.83 0.21
CA VAL A 96 -9.54 4.77 0.58
C VAL A 96 -10.27 3.58 1.19
N THR A 97 -11.14 3.79 2.16
CA THR A 97 -11.91 2.70 2.81
C THR A 97 -12.82 1.97 1.82
N ARG A 98 -13.47 2.70 0.92
CA ARG A 98 -14.24 2.10 -0.20
C ARG A 98 -13.34 1.27 -1.11
N LEU A 99 -12.17 1.78 -1.49
CA LEU A 99 -11.23 1.06 -2.36
C LEU A 99 -10.68 -0.19 -1.69
N ILE A 100 -10.39 -0.15 -0.39
CA ILE A 100 -10.05 -1.34 0.40
C ILE A 100 -11.18 -2.35 0.22
N LYS A 101 -12.43 -1.99 0.54
CA LYS A 101 -13.57 -2.90 0.44
C LYS A 101 -13.76 -3.51 -0.95
N ILE A 102 -13.80 -2.71 -2.02
CA ILE A 102 -14.11 -3.24 -3.36
C ILE A 102 -12.99 -4.11 -3.94
N ASN A 103 -11.73 -3.94 -3.49
CA ASN A 103 -10.60 -4.73 -3.99
C ASN A 103 -10.38 -6.05 -3.21
N GLU A 104 -11.31 -6.44 -2.32
CA GLU A 104 -11.21 -7.71 -1.56
C GLU A 104 -11.08 -8.93 -2.49
N TYR A 105 -11.83 -8.95 -3.60
CA TYR A 105 -11.78 -10.05 -4.56
C TYR A 105 -10.39 -10.19 -5.22
N LYS A 106 -9.68 -9.08 -5.44
CA LYS A 106 -8.33 -9.08 -5.99
C LYS A 106 -7.36 -9.62 -4.95
N ARG A 107 -7.42 -9.11 -3.71
CA ARG A 107 -6.52 -9.55 -2.62
C ARG A 107 -6.62 -11.05 -2.33
N ARG A 108 -7.82 -11.64 -2.44
CA ARG A 108 -7.99 -13.10 -2.29
C ARG A 108 -7.30 -13.95 -3.36
N GLN A 109 -6.98 -13.36 -4.51
CA GLN A 109 -6.23 -14.00 -5.59
C GLN A 109 -4.72 -13.71 -5.52
N ALA A 110 -4.28 -12.83 -4.62
CA ALA A 110 -2.88 -12.48 -4.48
C ALA A 110 -2.07 -13.69 -3.97
N PRO A 111 -0.85 -13.91 -4.49
CA PRO A 111 0.02 -14.94 -3.95
C PRO A 111 0.36 -14.68 -2.49
N ILE A 112 0.89 -15.71 -1.84
CA ILE A 112 1.48 -15.60 -0.51
C ILE A 112 2.67 -14.62 -0.53
N GLY A 113 2.95 -14.02 0.62
CA GLY A 113 4.05 -13.06 0.78
C GLY A 113 4.48 -13.00 2.25
N ILE A 114 5.55 -12.25 2.49
CA ILE A 114 6.10 -12.05 3.84
C ILE A 114 5.22 -11.07 4.59
N ARG A 115 4.89 -11.38 5.85
CA ARG A 115 4.27 -10.43 6.79
C ARG A 115 5.37 -9.72 7.57
N VAL A 116 5.31 -8.39 7.60
CA VAL A 116 6.25 -7.53 8.34
C VAL A 116 5.53 -6.57 9.28
N THR A 117 4.22 -6.36 9.12
CA THR A 117 3.40 -5.55 10.04
C THR A 117 2.70 -6.42 11.10
N HIS A 118 2.12 -5.80 12.13
CA HIS A 118 1.34 -6.53 13.13
C HIS A 118 -0.03 -6.98 12.61
N ARG A 119 -0.52 -6.43 11.49
CA ARG A 119 -1.73 -6.89 10.79
C ARG A 119 -1.58 -6.72 9.29
N SER A 120 -1.67 -7.82 8.55
CA SER A 120 -1.44 -7.87 7.11
C SER A 120 -2.71 -8.16 6.31
N PHE A 121 -2.73 -7.81 5.02
CA PHE A 121 -3.74 -8.26 4.05
C PHE A 121 -3.64 -9.76 3.67
N GLY A 122 -3.22 -10.60 4.62
CA GLY A 122 -3.11 -12.05 4.51
C GLY A 122 -4.13 -12.78 5.39
N LYS A 123 -3.64 -13.63 6.28
CA LYS A 123 -4.49 -14.42 7.20
C LYS A 123 -5.18 -13.55 8.26
N ASP A 124 -4.70 -12.34 8.50
CA ASP A 124 -5.19 -11.40 9.51
C ASP A 124 -6.37 -10.54 9.01
N TRP A 125 -6.55 -10.45 7.69
CA TRP A 125 -7.62 -9.68 7.05
C TRP A 125 -8.66 -10.61 6.42
N ARG A 126 -9.73 -10.90 7.16
CA ARG A 126 -10.77 -11.86 6.75
C ARG A 126 -12.12 -11.19 6.55
N TYR A 127 -12.28 -10.51 5.41
CA TYR A 127 -13.53 -9.84 5.05
C TYR A 127 -14.27 -10.58 3.92
N PRO A 128 -15.62 -10.56 3.91
CA PRO A 128 -16.38 -11.16 2.83
C PRO A 128 -16.18 -10.41 1.51
N ILE A 129 -16.10 -11.15 0.39
CA ILE A 129 -16.10 -10.55 -0.96
C ILE A 129 -17.46 -9.90 -1.23
N THR A 130 -18.54 -10.66 -1.04
CA THR A 130 -19.90 -10.14 -1.15
C THR A 130 -20.24 -9.36 0.10
N ASN A 131 -20.09 -8.03 0.05
CA ASN A 131 -20.26 -7.16 1.20
C ASN A 131 -21.06 -5.89 0.86
N ARG A 132 -22.27 -5.75 1.38
CA ARG A 132 -23.11 -4.53 1.29
C ARG A 132 -23.13 -3.68 2.55
N PHE A 133 -22.34 -4.01 3.57
CA PHE A 133 -22.22 -3.22 4.79
C PHE A 133 -21.85 -1.76 4.46
N ARG A 134 -22.60 -0.81 5.00
CA ARG A 134 -22.29 0.62 4.97
C ARG A 134 -22.13 1.00 6.44
N ALA A 135 -20.91 1.35 6.83
CA ALA A 135 -20.65 2.02 8.09
C ALA A 135 -21.14 3.46 7.96
#